data_AF-A0A143QU36-F1
#
_entry.id   AF-A0A143QU36-F1
#
_cell.length_a   1.000
_cell.length_b   1.000
_cell.length_c   1.000
_cell.angle_alpha   90.00
_cell.angle_beta   90.00
_cell.angle_gamma   90.00
#
_symmetry.space_group_name_H-M   'P 1'
#
loop_
_entity.id
_entity.type
_entity.pdbx_description
1 polymer ?
#
loop_
_entity_poly.entity_id
_entity_poly.type
_entity_poly.pdbx_seq_one_letter_code
_entity_poly.pdbx_strand_id
1 'polypeptide(L)'
;MTNTGKYPTDGSAESYGYCAAFEHGEAVTVVRSLDPDYPADGERFDKPSRTWVTDIERRLDHINSDDWVFLTVEEADAVTERKAFGLQGIPIGDPGFTACIDIDAPMAEFNDAALQLLREMTEWSEELHARSTTTEQVQVVAEIDHAGWFHAGSLAMRIARVLELRWPVLGVQICRTDVWDNADQTVHWVAPNFADVLSARTNEDCVVTLEVQHNAFAELDFDSSLVPNETSFPTASSLGFPQLNFDCSGQTCVGAADALTKAAHIVSEQHSIVRIRASRADFYRISFLCAGALPATEPAPMSITPSWHFSLTTYDERCVVISDLQFDFSGWSVKIAQDDELHIGQVVPDRVWRDGEDDLNLFGQREFLHGWLAMVEPGARLAAFITPTGTRLEVDSWTHMTEWLTESLADKPVALIIDLGPSDYIPSEHDSDDVVNAQLQVMADDVFMVRRSRTELGHLRLADYSTSFVELDTWYLAEHFDDCTDGYLFTRDRRLAAETCVTWFRDNQGAHSTGELGCSYWFADELLPNDD
;
A
#
# COMPACT_ATOMS: atom_id res chain seq x y z
N MET A 1 -58.20 15.07 -34.96
CA MET A 1 -59.56 14.58 -34.63
C MET A 1 -59.41 13.71 -33.40
N THR A 2 -60.28 13.96 -32.43
CA THR A 2 -60.38 13.35 -31.10
C THR A 2 -60.50 11.83 -31.15
N ASN A 3 -59.78 11.12 -30.25
CA ASN A 3 -60.48 10.15 -29.41
C ASN A 3 -59.75 9.91 -28.08
N THR A 4 -60.39 10.35 -27.00
CA THR A 4 -60.10 10.02 -25.61
C THR A 4 -60.76 8.69 -25.28
N GLY A 5 -59.99 7.67 -24.91
CA GLY A 5 -60.49 6.42 -24.34
C GLY A 5 -59.80 6.15 -22.99
N LYS A 6 -60.59 5.94 -21.94
CA LYS A 6 -60.17 5.69 -20.56
C LYS A 6 -60.50 4.24 -20.17
N TYR A 7 -59.50 3.54 -19.59
CA TYR A 7 -59.53 2.33 -18.72
C TYR A 7 -59.82 0.94 -19.36
N PRO A 8 -59.30 -0.20 -18.79
CA PRO A 8 -58.92 -0.41 -17.38
C PRO A 8 -57.49 -0.94 -17.10
N THR A 9 -57.07 -0.65 -15.86
CA THR A 9 -56.00 -1.31 -15.11
C THR A 9 -56.35 -2.77 -14.86
N ASP A 10 -55.64 -3.70 -15.50
CA ASP A 10 -55.51 -5.07 -15.04
C ASP A 10 -54.02 -5.40 -14.90
N GLY A 11 -53.64 -5.88 -13.71
CA GLY A 11 -52.26 -6.10 -13.29
C GLY A 11 -51.62 -7.34 -13.92
N SER A 12 -51.25 -7.25 -15.19
CA SER A 12 -50.19 -8.07 -15.76
C SER A 12 -48.89 -7.26 -15.76
N ALA A 13 -47.81 -7.85 -15.22
CA ALA A 13 -46.49 -7.24 -15.20
C ALA A 13 -46.13 -6.68 -16.58
N GLU A 14 -45.94 -5.37 -16.68
CA GLU A 14 -45.36 -4.73 -17.85
C GLU A 14 -43.97 -5.33 -18.05
N SER A 15 -43.81 -6.10 -19.12
CA SER A 15 -42.53 -6.68 -19.51
C SER A 15 -41.76 -5.58 -20.23
N TYR A 16 -40.89 -4.88 -19.50
CA TYR A 16 -39.95 -3.95 -20.13
C TYR A 16 -38.84 -4.75 -20.82
N GLY A 17 -38.63 -4.51 -22.11
CA GLY A 17 -37.47 -5.02 -22.84
C GLY A 17 -36.32 -4.01 -22.81
N TYR A 18 -35.11 -4.48 -22.52
CA TYR A 18 -33.88 -3.68 -22.69
C TYR A 18 -33.21 -4.06 -24.01
N CYS A 19 -32.75 -3.06 -24.75
CA CYS A 19 -31.99 -3.25 -25.99
C CYS A 19 -30.54 -2.82 -25.73
N ALA A 20 -29.58 -3.67 -26.05
CA ALA A 20 -28.16 -3.33 -25.98
C ALA A 20 -27.54 -3.37 -27.37
N ALA A 21 -26.78 -2.32 -27.72
CA ALA A 21 -25.94 -2.26 -28.91
C ALA A 21 -24.52 -2.70 -28.52
N PHE A 22 -23.91 -3.57 -29.33
CA PHE A 22 -22.58 -4.13 -29.10
C PHE A 22 -21.62 -3.77 -30.25
N GLU A 23 -20.40 -3.40 -29.92
CA GLU A 23 -19.31 -3.17 -30.88
C GLU A 23 -18.14 -4.05 -30.44
N HIS A 24 -17.63 -4.88 -31.35
CA HIS A 24 -16.53 -5.82 -31.09
C HIS A 24 -16.72 -6.77 -29.88
N GLY A 25 -17.96 -7.16 -29.57
CA GLY A 25 -18.28 -8.07 -28.47
C GLY A 25 -18.53 -7.36 -27.12
N GLU A 26 -18.38 -6.04 -27.04
CA GLU A 26 -18.65 -5.26 -25.84
C GLU A 26 -19.93 -4.41 -25.95
N ALA A 27 -20.69 -4.30 -24.86
CA ALA A 27 -21.94 -3.53 -24.84
C ALA A 27 -21.66 -2.02 -24.81
N VAL A 28 -21.88 -1.34 -25.93
CA VAL A 28 -21.61 0.09 -26.10
C VAL A 28 -22.78 0.96 -25.60
N THR A 29 -24.02 0.50 -25.68
CA THR A 29 -25.19 1.28 -25.21
C THR A 29 -26.35 0.37 -24.81
N VAL A 30 -26.93 0.58 -23.61
CA VAL A 30 -28.18 -0.09 -23.18
C VAL A 30 -29.31 0.94 -23.14
N VAL A 31 -30.36 0.73 -23.92
CA VAL A 31 -31.53 1.61 -24.01
C VAL A 31 -32.77 0.87 -23.49
N ARG A 32 -33.51 1.52 -22.60
CA ARG A 32 -34.82 1.04 -22.12
C ARG A 32 -35.88 1.28 -23.21
N SER A 33 -36.47 0.23 -23.78
CA SER A 33 -37.61 0.38 -24.70
C SER A 33 -38.88 0.62 -23.89
N LEU A 34 -39.63 1.67 -24.25
CA LEU A 34 -40.93 2.02 -23.64
C LEU A 34 -42.12 1.54 -24.48
N ASP A 35 -41.90 0.71 -25.51
CA ASP A 35 -42.96 0.29 -26.43
C ASP A 35 -43.58 -1.07 -26.01
N PRO A 36 -44.85 -1.10 -25.56
CA PRO A 36 -45.48 -2.30 -25.00
C PRO A 36 -46.01 -3.31 -26.05
N ASP A 37 -45.92 -3.03 -27.35
CA ASP A 37 -46.62 -3.80 -28.39
C ASP A 37 -45.80 -4.94 -29.05
N TYR A 38 -44.63 -5.31 -28.54
CA TYR A 38 -43.82 -6.41 -29.09
C TYR A 38 -43.90 -7.68 -28.24
N PRO A 39 -44.39 -8.83 -28.77
CA PRO A 39 -44.56 -10.03 -27.97
C PRO A 39 -43.20 -10.71 -27.72
N ALA A 40 -42.83 -10.82 -26.45
CA ALA A 40 -41.82 -11.76 -25.98
C ALA A 40 -42.40 -13.18 -26.07
N ASP A 41 -42.15 -13.86 -27.19
CA ASP A 41 -42.42 -15.29 -27.31
C ASP A 41 -41.53 -16.04 -26.31
N GLY A 42 -42.15 -16.51 -25.23
CA GLY A 42 -41.49 -17.10 -24.09
C GLY A 42 -41.13 -18.57 -24.30
N GLU A 43 -39.88 -18.92 -23.97
CA GLU A 43 -39.57 -20.19 -23.31
C GLU A 43 -39.18 -19.88 -21.86
N ARG A 44 -40.00 -20.35 -20.92
CA ARG A 44 -39.68 -20.35 -19.48
C ARG A 44 -38.62 -21.42 -19.22
N PHE A 45 -37.45 -21.02 -18.74
CA PHE A 45 -36.48 -21.94 -18.14
C PHE A 45 -36.44 -21.77 -16.63
N ASP A 46 -36.45 -22.90 -15.91
CA ASP A 46 -36.36 -22.99 -14.46
C ASP A 46 -34.97 -22.57 -13.95
N LYS A 47 -34.96 -22.02 -12.72
CA LYS A 47 -33.89 -21.52 -11.83
C LYS A 47 -32.41 -21.79 -12.20
N PRO A 48 -31.49 -20.82 -12.00
CA PRO A 48 -30.14 -20.88 -12.54
C PRO A 48 -29.20 -21.80 -11.73
N SER A 49 -28.35 -22.51 -12.47
CA SER A 49 -27.15 -23.19 -11.97
C SER A 49 -25.90 -22.46 -12.49
N ARG A 50 -24.77 -22.60 -11.79
CA ARG A 50 -23.48 -21.90 -12.01
C ARG A 50 -22.88 -21.98 -13.43
N THR A 51 -23.48 -22.75 -14.34
CA THR A 51 -23.11 -22.89 -15.76
C THR A 51 -23.67 -21.80 -16.68
N TRP A 52 -24.45 -20.84 -16.16
CA TRP A 52 -25.22 -19.87 -16.96
C TRP A 52 -24.39 -18.73 -17.57
N VAL A 53 -23.34 -18.26 -16.90
CA VAL A 53 -22.52 -17.11 -17.36
C VAL A 53 -21.72 -17.46 -18.62
N THR A 54 -21.18 -18.68 -18.67
CA THR A 54 -20.35 -19.15 -19.80
C THR A 54 -21.16 -19.36 -21.09
N ASP A 55 -22.48 -19.58 -20.98
CA ASP A 55 -23.36 -19.79 -22.14
C ASP A 55 -23.86 -18.46 -22.74
N ILE A 56 -23.95 -17.41 -21.93
CA ILE A 56 -24.21 -16.03 -22.41
C ILE A 56 -22.98 -15.51 -23.15
N GLU A 57 -21.78 -15.69 -22.59
CA GLU A 57 -20.50 -15.30 -23.24
C GLU A 57 -20.34 -15.98 -24.60
N ARG A 58 -20.67 -17.27 -24.70
CA ARG A 58 -20.64 -18.02 -25.97
C ARG A 58 -21.63 -17.51 -27.01
N ARG A 59 -22.79 -16.98 -26.58
CA ARG A 59 -23.79 -16.39 -27.47
C ARG A 59 -23.38 -14.98 -27.91
N LEU A 60 -22.68 -14.23 -27.07
CA LEU A 60 -22.20 -12.88 -27.36
C LEU A 60 -21.00 -12.86 -28.32
N ASP A 61 -20.10 -13.84 -28.24
CA ASP A 61 -18.95 -14.00 -29.15
C ASP A 61 -19.32 -14.23 -30.63
N HIS A 62 -20.58 -14.56 -30.92
CA HIS A 62 -21.07 -14.88 -32.27
C HIS A 62 -21.87 -13.74 -32.92
N ILE A 63 -21.96 -12.58 -32.26
CA ILE A 63 -22.76 -11.42 -32.74
C ILE A 63 -21.82 -10.44 -33.44
N ASN A 64 -22.07 -10.17 -34.72
CA ASN A 64 -21.34 -9.14 -35.46
C ASN A 64 -21.71 -7.75 -34.92
N SER A 65 -20.79 -6.79 -35.04
CA SER A 65 -20.80 -5.44 -34.45
C SER A 65 -21.93 -4.48 -34.89
N ASP A 66 -23.02 -4.98 -35.48
CA ASP A 66 -24.14 -4.16 -35.99
C ASP A 66 -25.54 -4.69 -35.55
N ASP A 67 -25.62 -5.75 -34.75
CA ASP A 67 -26.89 -6.35 -34.32
C ASP A 67 -27.35 -5.88 -32.94
N TRP A 68 -28.64 -5.54 -32.81
CA TRP A 68 -29.28 -5.23 -31.53
C TRP A 68 -29.66 -6.51 -30.79
N VAL A 69 -29.25 -6.64 -29.53
CA VAL A 69 -29.60 -7.79 -28.68
C VAL A 69 -30.59 -7.36 -27.62
N PHE A 70 -31.67 -8.13 -27.49
CA PHE A 70 -32.64 -7.97 -26.42
C PHE A 70 -32.16 -8.70 -25.19
N LEU A 71 -31.99 -7.97 -24.09
CA LEU A 71 -31.61 -8.53 -22.78
C LEU A 71 -32.86 -8.61 -21.89
N THR A 72 -32.95 -9.68 -21.13
CA THR A 72 -33.85 -9.73 -19.97
C THR A 72 -33.37 -8.73 -18.90
N VAL A 73 -34.25 -8.38 -17.96
CA VAL A 73 -33.93 -7.47 -16.86
C VAL A 73 -32.72 -7.98 -16.07
N GLU A 74 -32.67 -9.28 -15.75
CA GLU A 74 -31.56 -9.89 -15.01
C GLU A 74 -30.24 -9.89 -15.81
N GLU A 75 -30.30 -10.07 -17.14
CA GLU A 75 -29.12 -9.98 -18.01
C GLU A 75 -28.62 -8.54 -18.15
N ALA A 76 -29.53 -7.57 -18.23
CA ALA A 76 -29.19 -6.16 -18.26
C ALA A 76 -28.57 -5.71 -16.93
N ASP A 77 -29.11 -6.16 -15.80
CA ASP A 77 -28.56 -5.88 -14.46
C ASP A 77 -27.17 -6.51 -14.29
N ALA A 78 -26.95 -7.75 -14.74
CA ALA A 78 -25.63 -8.41 -14.70
C ALA A 78 -24.57 -7.74 -15.60
N VAL A 79 -24.99 -7.20 -16.77
CA VAL A 79 -24.11 -6.40 -17.64
C VAL A 79 -23.84 -5.02 -17.04
N THR A 80 -24.80 -4.45 -16.33
CA THR A 80 -24.68 -3.15 -15.65
C THR A 80 -23.83 -3.25 -14.38
N GLU A 81 -23.87 -4.37 -13.66
CA GLU A 81 -22.98 -4.67 -12.52
C GLU A 81 -21.49 -4.70 -12.92
N ARG A 82 -21.16 -4.89 -14.21
CA ARG A 82 -19.78 -4.74 -14.74
C ARG A 82 -19.40 -3.28 -15.04
N LYS A 83 -20.32 -2.33 -15.14
CA LYS A 83 -20.01 -0.90 -15.33
C LYS A 83 -20.03 -0.17 -13.99
N ALA A 84 -18.90 0.41 -13.60
CA ALA A 84 -18.73 1.11 -12.33
C ALA A 84 -19.60 2.37 -12.13
N PHE A 85 -20.23 2.89 -13.20
CA PHE A 85 -21.02 4.13 -13.19
C PHE A 85 -22.32 3.99 -13.99
N GLY A 86 -23.32 4.81 -13.62
CA GLY A 86 -24.50 5.05 -14.44
C GLY A 86 -24.20 5.97 -15.65
N LEU A 87 -25.23 6.25 -16.47
CA LEU A 87 -25.14 7.21 -17.58
C LEU A 87 -24.50 8.53 -17.11
N GLN A 88 -23.57 9.09 -17.91
CA GLN A 88 -22.89 10.38 -17.67
C GLN A 88 -21.86 10.43 -16.53
N GLY A 89 -21.32 9.28 -16.10
CA GLY A 89 -20.25 9.24 -15.08
C GLY A 89 -20.73 9.54 -13.66
N ILE A 90 -22.02 9.28 -13.38
CA ILE A 90 -22.62 9.37 -12.05
C ILE A 90 -22.32 8.06 -11.30
N PRO A 91 -21.67 8.10 -10.12
CA PRO A 91 -21.34 6.89 -9.37
C PRO A 91 -22.60 6.11 -9.00
N ILE A 92 -22.51 4.79 -8.91
CA ILE A 92 -23.63 3.96 -8.44
C ILE A 92 -24.06 4.43 -7.04
N GLY A 93 -25.35 4.68 -6.87
CA GLY A 93 -25.93 5.25 -5.64
C GLY A 93 -26.00 6.78 -5.62
N ASP A 94 -25.41 7.46 -6.62
CA ASP A 94 -25.38 8.92 -6.77
C ASP A 94 -24.99 9.65 -5.47
N PRO A 95 -23.78 9.39 -4.94
CA PRO A 95 -23.34 9.98 -3.69
C PRO A 95 -23.09 11.49 -3.80
N GLY A 96 -23.08 12.06 -5.01
CA GLY A 96 -22.58 13.42 -5.26
C GLY A 96 -21.05 13.52 -5.25
N PHE A 97 -20.57 14.75 -5.37
CA PHE A 97 -19.15 15.09 -5.33
C PHE A 97 -18.89 16.22 -4.34
N THR A 98 -17.77 16.13 -3.63
CA THR A 98 -17.22 17.21 -2.83
C THR A 98 -16.03 17.82 -3.56
N ALA A 99 -16.06 19.14 -3.76
CA ALA A 99 -14.95 19.90 -4.32
C ALA A 99 -14.32 20.78 -3.23
N CYS A 100 -12.99 20.82 -3.21
CA CYS A 100 -12.22 21.62 -2.24
C CYS A 100 -11.17 22.46 -2.94
N ILE A 101 -11.07 23.72 -2.55
CA ILE A 101 -10.09 24.66 -3.07
C ILE A 101 -9.31 25.23 -1.89
N ASP A 102 -8.02 24.85 -1.81
CA ASP A 102 -7.08 25.41 -0.85
C ASP A 102 -6.53 26.72 -1.40
N ILE A 103 -6.54 27.79 -0.61
CA ILE A 103 -6.04 29.10 -1.00
C ILE A 103 -5.00 29.61 -0.01
N ASP A 104 -4.06 30.41 -0.50
CA ASP A 104 -3.00 31.04 0.30
C ASP A 104 -3.56 32.25 1.06
N ALA A 105 -4.33 31.94 2.10
CA ALA A 105 -4.92 32.89 3.01
C ALA A 105 -5.10 32.22 4.36
N PRO A 106 -4.60 32.81 5.46
CA PRO A 106 -4.90 32.30 6.80
C PRO A 106 -6.37 32.57 7.13
N MET A 107 -7.01 31.66 7.89
CA MET A 107 -8.43 31.79 8.25
C MET A 107 -8.74 33.12 8.98
N ALA A 108 -7.77 33.66 9.73
CA ALA A 108 -7.91 34.95 10.41
C ALA A 108 -8.05 36.15 9.46
N GLU A 109 -7.54 36.04 8.23
CA GLU A 109 -7.61 37.08 7.20
C GLU A 109 -8.82 36.89 6.26
N PHE A 110 -9.55 35.78 6.40
CA PHE A 110 -10.74 35.46 5.64
C PHE A 110 -11.95 36.28 6.12
N ASN A 111 -12.00 37.53 5.66
CA ASN A 111 -12.90 38.57 6.15
C ASN A 111 -14.34 38.50 5.58
N ASP A 112 -15.20 39.44 6.00
CA ASP A 112 -16.59 39.56 5.53
C ASP A 112 -16.73 39.70 4.01
N ALA A 113 -15.75 40.30 3.31
CA ALA A 113 -15.77 40.42 1.86
C ALA A 113 -15.44 39.09 1.15
N ALA A 114 -14.74 38.18 1.83
CA ALA A 114 -14.53 36.80 1.38
C ALA A 114 -15.80 35.96 1.59
N LEU A 115 -16.45 36.10 2.75
CA LEU A 115 -17.74 35.46 3.02
C LEU A 115 -18.83 35.93 2.06
N GLN A 116 -18.84 37.22 1.72
CA GLN A 116 -19.77 37.77 0.72
C GLN A 116 -19.52 37.18 -0.68
N LEU A 117 -18.25 36.99 -1.05
CA LEU A 117 -17.91 36.32 -2.32
C LEU A 117 -18.42 34.87 -2.33
N LEU A 118 -18.28 34.12 -1.24
CA LEU A 118 -18.84 32.77 -1.12
C LEU A 118 -20.37 32.78 -1.28
N ARG A 119 -21.06 33.73 -0.65
CA ARG A 119 -22.53 33.88 -0.79
C ARG A 119 -22.98 34.25 -2.20
N GLU A 120 -22.14 34.92 -2.98
CA GLU A 120 -22.43 35.17 -4.39
C GLU A 120 -22.23 33.91 -5.24
N MET A 121 -21.37 32.99 -4.78
CA MET A 121 -21.12 31.70 -5.43
C MET A 121 -22.08 30.58 -5.00
N THR A 122 -22.88 30.74 -3.93
CA THR A 122 -23.92 29.76 -3.53
C THR A 122 -25.03 29.60 -4.56
N GLU A 123 -25.11 30.47 -5.59
CA GLU A 123 -25.96 30.21 -6.75
C GLU A 123 -25.51 28.99 -7.57
N TRP A 124 -24.29 28.49 -7.34
CA TRP A 124 -23.70 27.39 -8.10
C TRP A 124 -23.62 26.06 -7.34
N SER A 125 -23.71 26.08 -6.01
CA SER A 125 -23.72 24.90 -5.12
C SER A 125 -24.54 25.23 -3.87
N GLU A 126 -25.40 24.30 -3.45
CA GLU A 126 -26.30 24.51 -2.31
C GLU A 126 -25.54 24.63 -0.98
N GLU A 127 -24.37 23.99 -0.86
CA GLU A 127 -23.55 24.00 0.35
C GLU A 127 -22.10 24.41 0.04
N LEU A 128 -21.85 25.72 0.00
CA LEU A 128 -20.51 26.30 -0.07
C LEU A 128 -20.09 26.89 1.28
N HIS A 129 -18.97 26.42 1.84
CA HIS A 129 -18.44 26.91 3.10
C HIS A 129 -16.91 26.97 3.11
N ALA A 130 -16.34 27.68 4.08
CA ALA A 130 -14.89 27.76 4.28
C ALA A 130 -14.50 27.21 5.65
N ARG A 131 -13.37 26.50 5.70
CA ARG A 131 -12.77 25.96 6.93
C ARG A 131 -11.26 26.17 6.93
N SER A 132 -10.64 26.02 8.10
CA SER A 132 -9.17 26.00 8.21
C SER A 132 -8.66 24.59 7.97
N THR A 133 -7.52 24.48 7.29
CA THR A 133 -6.74 23.24 7.16
C THR A 133 -5.71 23.09 8.29
N THR A 134 -5.07 21.93 8.38
CA THR A 134 -3.90 21.62 9.22
C THR A 134 -2.71 22.53 8.97
N THR A 135 -2.62 23.12 7.78
CA THR A 135 -1.60 24.11 7.41
C THR A 135 -2.00 25.55 7.74
N GLU A 136 -3.11 25.74 8.47
CA GLU A 136 -3.74 27.03 8.82
C GLU A 136 -4.24 27.85 7.62
N GLN A 137 -4.22 27.27 6.42
CA GLN A 137 -4.76 27.85 5.20
C GLN A 137 -6.28 27.67 5.12
N VAL A 138 -6.95 28.54 4.39
CA VAL A 138 -8.38 28.41 4.11
C VAL A 138 -8.61 27.37 3.02
N GLN A 139 -9.54 26.47 3.30
CA GLN A 139 -10.12 25.55 2.32
C GLN A 139 -11.59 25.90 2.11
N VAL A 140 -11.95 26.18 0.86
CA VAL A 140 -13.33 26.37 0.43
C VAL A 140 -13.87 25.03 -0.05
N VAL A 141 -14.96 24.57 0.57
CA VAL A 141 -15.60 23.28 0.31
C VAL A 141 -16.97 23.52 -0.32
N ALA A 142 -17.25 22.80 -1.41
CA ALA A 142 -18.51 22.83 -2.14
C ALA A 142 -19.05 21.40 -2.29
N GLU A 143 -20.27 21.15 -1.83
CA GLU A 143 -20.99 19.92 -2.13
C GLU A 143 -21.74 20.06 -3.46
N ILE A 144 -21.68 19.01 -4.29
CA ILE A 144 -22.18 18.99 -5.65
C ILE A 144 -23.04 17.73 -5.82
N ASP A 145 -24.32 17.86 -5.54
CA ASP A 145 -25.29 16.77 -5.64
C ASP A 145 -25.59 16.40 -7.10
N HIS A 146 -25.90 15.13 -7.34
CA HIS A 146 -26.48 14.64 -8.60
C HIS A 146 -25.67 14.98 -9.87
N ALA A 147 -24.34 15.01 -9.74
CA ALA A 147 -23.42 15.40 -10.81
C ALA A 147 -22.50 14.24 -11.22
N GLY A 148 -22.06 14.25 -12.48
CA GLY A 148 -20.91 13.45 -12.93
C GLY A 148 -19.60 14.23 -12.83
N TRP A 149 -18.47 13.53 -12.96
CA TRP A 149 -17.11 14.11 -12.86
C TRP A 149 -16.90 15.40 -13.67
N PHE A 150 -17.40 15.44 -14.91
CA PHE A 150 -17.26 16.62 -15.77
C PHE A 150 -17.98 17.85 -15.20
N HIS A 151 -19.19 17.68 -14.68
CA HIS A 151 -19.95 18.79 -14.10
C HIS A 151 -19.34 19.23 -12.78
N ALA A 152 -19.02 18.28 -11.91
CA ALA A 152 -18.38 18.53 -10.62
C ALA A 152 -17.07 19.29 -10.79
N GLY A 153 -16.19 18.84 -11.70
CA GLY A 153 -14.94 19.53 -11.94
C GLY A 153 -15.09 20.85 -12.68
N SER A 154 -16.04 20.99 -13.61
CA SER A 154 -16.35 22.29 -14.23
C SER A 154 -16.77 23.34 -13.20
N LEU A 155 -17.57 22.93 -12.21
CA LEU A 155 -18.00 23.78 -11.10
C LEU A 155 -16.81 24.12 -10.18
N ALA A 156 -16.03 23.12 -9.77
CA ALA A 156 -14.83 23.31 -8.97
C ALA A 156 -13.86 24.30 -9.63
N MET A 157 -13.63 24.18 -10.94
CA MET A 157 -12.77 25.09 -11.70
C MET A 157 -13.34 26.51 -11.76
N ARG A 158 -14.66 26.67 -11.83
CA ARG A 158 -15.29 28.00 -11.80
C ARG A 158 -15.09 28.67 -10.45
N ILE A 159 -15.27 27.92 -9.36
CA ILE A 159 -15.03 28.42 -7.99
C ILE A 159 -13.54 28.78 -7.83
N ALA A 160 -12.63 27.89 -8.21
CA ALA A 160 -11.19 28.10 -8.11
C ALA A 160 -10.74 29.36 -8.87
N ARG A 161 -11.23 29.58 -10.10
CA ARG A 161 -10.91 30.79 -10.88
C ARG A 161 -11.40 32.08 -10.25
N VAL A 162 -12.55 32.06 -9.56
CA VAL A 162 -13.04 33.25 -8.85
C VAL A 162 -12.18 33.55 -7.63
N LEU A 163 -11.78 32.51 -6.89
CA LEU A 163 -10.90 32.63 -5.74
C LEU A 163 -9.49 33.09 -6.16
N GLU A 164 -8.97 32.58 -7.28
CA GLU A 164 -7.65 32.92 -7.84
C GLU A 164 -7.49 34.42 -8.17
N LEU A 165 -8.60 35.14 -8.43
CA LEU A 165 -8.58 36.60 -8.62
C LEU A 165 -8.18 37.38 -7.36
N ARG A 166 -8.26 36.74 -6.17
CA ARG A 166 -7.97 37.38 -4.87
C ARG A 166 -6.86 36.70 -4.10
N TRP A 167 -6.75 35.37 -4.18
CA TRP A 167 -5.77 34.58 -3.44
C TRP A 167 -5.13 33.54 -4.34
N PRO A 168 -3.82 33.29 -4.24
CA PRO A 168 -3.19 32.16 -4.90
C PRO A 168 -3.90 30.85 -4.54
N VAL A 169 -4.24 30.04 -5.55
CA VAL A 169 -4.80 28.70 -5.32
C VAL A 169 -3.65 27.73 -5.05
N LEU A 170 -3.66 27.12 -3.87
CA LEU A 170 -2.68 26.14 -3.41
C LEU A 170 -3.03 24.73 -3.87
N GLY A 171 -4.31 24.40 -3.99
CA GLY A 171 -4.76 23.11 -4.47
C GLY A 171 -6.23 23.11 -4.86
N VAL A 172 -6.59 22.20 -5.76
CA VAL A 172 -7.99 21.88 -6.10
C VAL A 172 -8.18 20.38 -6.02
N GLN A 173 -9.18 19.94 -5.27
CA GLN A 173 -9.55 18.55 -5.11
C GLN A 173 -11.01 18.35 -5.49
N ILE A 174 -11.31 17.23 -6.14
CA ILE A 174 -12.66 16.76 -6.44
C ILE A 174 -12.70 15.28 -6.06
N CYS A 175 -13.64 14.87 -5.22
CA CYS A 175 -13.82 13.47 -4.86
C CYS A 175 -15.29 13.14 -4.70
N ARG A 176 -15.63 11.85 -4.74
CA ARG A 176 -16.99 11.42 -4.40
C ARG A 176 -17.28 11.76 -2.94
N THR A 177 -18.50 12.22 -2.65
CA THR A 177 -18.86 12.64 -1.28
C THR A 177 -18.87 11.47 -0.30
N ASP A 178 -19.13 10.24 -0.75
CA ASP A 178 -19.13 9.04 0.12
C ASP A 178 -17.74 8.58 0.58
N VAL A 179 -16.68 9.06 -0.07
CA VAL A 179 -15.28 8.84 0.34
C VAL A 179 -14.63 10.09 0.94
N TRP A 180 -15.40 11.18 1.00
CA TRP A 180 -14.96 12.41 1.64
C TRP A 180 -14.91 12.19 3.15
N ASP A 181 -13.76 12.49 3.73
CA ASP A 181 -13.57 12.50 5.17
C ASP A 181 -13.40 13.96 5.56
N ASN A 182 -14.11 14.38 6.59
CA ASN A 182 -14.03 15.74 7.10
C ASN A 182 -12.69 16.01 7.79
N ALA A 183 -11.91 14.99 8.14
CA ALA A 183 -10.51 15.17 8.51
C ALA A 183 -9.70 15.71 7.32
N ASP A 184 -8.71 16.58 7.55
CA ASP A 184 -7.81 17.04 6.50
C ASP A 184 -7.16 15.83 5.83
N GLN A 185 -7.73 15.43 4.68
CA GLN A 185 -7.25 14.31 3.91
C GLN A 185 -5.96 14.72 3.26
N THR A 186 -4.94 14.37 3.99
CA THR A 186 -3.59 14.77 3.75
C THR A 186 -3.00 13.85 2.71
N VAL A 187 -2.18 14.40 1.83
CA VAL A 187 -1.58 13.56 0.80
C VAL A 187 -0.55 12.67 1.45
N HIS A 188 -0.72 11.37 1.27
CA HIS A 188 -0.07 10.35 2.08
C HIS A 188 0.79 9.42 1.25
N TRP A 189 1.41 9.93 0.18
CA TRP A 189 2.68 9.39 -0.27
C TRP A 189 3.36 10.30 -1.29
N VAL A 190 4.68 10.22 -1.25
CA VAL A 190 5.62 10.68 -2.25
C VAL A 190 6.49 9.45 -2.42
N ALA A 191 6.51 8.81 -3.59
CA ALA A 191 7.51 7.77 -3.85
C ALA A 191 8.90 8.31 -3.50
N PRO A 192 9.88 7.51 -3.05
CA PRO A 192 11.22 8.01 -2.71
C PRO A 192 11.81 8.91 -3.82
N ASN A 193 11.62 8.51 -5.07
CA ASN A 193 11.99 9.29 -6.26
C ASN A 193 11.18 10.58 -6.43
N PHE A 194 9.93 10.60 -5.98
CA PHE A 194 9.05 11.77 -6.02
C PHE A 194 9.47 12.83 -4.99
N ALA A 195 10.17 12.47 -3.90
CA ALA A 195 10.65 13.43 -2.91
C ALA A 195 11.82 14.25 -3.46
N ASP A 196 12.72 13.56 -4.17
CA ASP A 196 13.79 14.19 -4.93
C ASP A 196 13.24 15.08 -6.05
N VAL A 197 12.21 14.60 -6.77
CA VAL A 197 11.49 15.41 -7.77
C VAL A 197 10.90 16.66 -7.11
N LEU A 198 10.16 16.54 -6.01
CA LEU A 198 9.59 17.67 -5.28
C LEU A 198 10.65 18.64 -4.74
N SER A 199 11.82 18.13 -4.32
CA SER A 199 12.91 18.96 -3.77
C SER A 199 13.64 19.80 -4.82
N ALA A 200 13.63 19.36 -6.07
CA ALA A 200 14.29 20.01 -7.20
C ALA A 200 13.41 21.05 -7.92
N ARG A 201 12.16 21.22 -7.48
CA ARG A 201 11.12 21.97 -8.21
C ARG A 201 10.92 23.38 -7.67
N THR A 202 10.34 24.22 -8.53
CA THR A 202 10.00 25.60 -8.18
C THR A 202 8.66 25.64 -7.46
N ASN A 203 8.42 26.72 -6.72
CA ASN A 203 7.13 26.93 -6.02
C ASN A 203 5.92 27.05 -6.97
N GLU A 204 6.13 27.05 -8.29
CA GLU A 204 5.08 27.16 -9.31
C GLU A 204 4.69 25.81 -9.92
N ASP A 205 5.44 24.74 -9.63
CA ASP A 205 5.14 23.41 -10.16
C ASP A 205 3.95 22.78 -9.44
N CYS A 206 3.16 21.98 -10.17
CA CYS A 206 1.97 21.32 -9.65
C CYS A 206 2.10 19.79 -9.69
N VAL A 207 1.66 19.16 -8.61
CA VAL A 207 1.46 17.72 -8.52
C VAL A 207 -0.01 17.42 -8.69
N VAL A 208 -0.31 16.38 -9.47
CA VAL A 208 -1.67 15.85 -9.54
C VAL A 208 -1.72 14.43 -9.04
N THR A 209 -2.62 14.16 -8.10
CA THR A 209 -2.91 12.83 -7.58
C THR A 209 -4.27 12.37 -8.09
N LEU A 210 -4.30 11.19 -8.70
CA LEU A 210 -5.52 10.47 -9.08
C LEU A 210 -5.67 9.24 -8.19
N GLU A 211 -6.83 9.06 -7.57
CA GLU A 211 -7.13 7.92 -6.69
C GLU A 211 -8.23 7.07 -7.29
N VAL A 212 -8.05 5.75 -7.30
CA VAL A 212 -8.97 4.79 -7.92
C VAL A 212 -9.37 3.69 -6.95
N GLN A 213 -10.53 3.06 -7.18
CA GLN A 213 -11.02 1.96 -6.36
C GLN A 213 -10.17 0.69 -6.55
N HIS A 214 -10.00 -0.11 -5.48
CA HIS A 214 -9.05 -1.24 -5.40
C HIS A 214 -9.10 -2.24 -6.57
N ASN A 215 -10.27 -2.49 -7.15
CA ASN A 215 -10.43 -3.50 -8.20
C ASN A 215 -10.03 -3.01 -9.61
N ALA A 216 -9.67 -1.73 -9.75
CA ALA A 216 -9.47 -1.09 -11.05
C ALA A 216 -8.00 -1.00 -11.49
N PHE A 217 -7.03 -1.37 -10.66
CA PHE A 217 -5.62 -0.99 -10.88
C PHE A 217 -4.84 -1.88 -11.87
N ALA A 218 -5.31 -3.10 -12.17
CA ALA A 218 -4.49 -4.11 -12.84
C ALA A 218 -4.27 -3.90 -14.37
N GLU A 219 -4.98 -2.96 -15.02
CA GLU A 219 -5.01 -2.88 -16.50
C GLU A 219 -4.96 -1.45 -17.08
N LEU A 220 -4.65 -0.43 -16.29
CA LEU A 220 -4.68 0.94 -16.77
C LEU A 220 -3.40 1.37 -17.51
N ASP A 221 -3.51 1.55 -18.83
CA ASP A 221 -2.51 2.24 -19.65
C ASP A 221 -2.73 3.77 -19.62
N PHE A 222 -2.26 4.40 -18.54
CA PHE A 222 -2.35 5.86 -18.34
C PHE A 222 -1.46 6.68 -19.29
N ASP A 223 -0.40 6.08 -19.83
CA ASP A 223 0.59 6.75 -20.69
C ASP A 223 -0.03 7.25 -21.99
N SER A 224 -1.09 6.59 -22.47
CA SER A 224 -1.73 6.89 -23.75
C SER A 224 -2.85 7.94 -23.67
N SER A 225 -3.45 8.17 -22.49
CA SER A 225 -4.81 8.71 -22.41
C SER A 225 -4.99 10.01 -21.60
N LEU A 226 -4.11 10.35 -20.66
CA LEU A 226 -4.34 11.51 -19.77
C LEU A 226 -3.34 12.66 -19.90
N VAL A 227 -2.03 12.38 -19.92
CA VAL A 227 -1.01 13.43 -19.99
C VAL A 227 0.21 12.94 -20.78
N PRO A 228 0.45 13.42 -22.01
CA PRO A 228 1.59 12.96 -22.82
C PRO A 228 2.93 13.33 -22.18
N ASN A 229 3.78 12.33 -21.91
CA ASN A 229 5.18 12.44 -21.44
C ASN A 229 5.41 12.73 -19.94
N GLU A 230 4.48 12.43 -19.04
CA GLU A 230 4.71 12.59 -17.60
C GLU A 230 4.94 11.25 -16.91
N THR A 231 5.93 11.20 -16.00
CA THR A 231 6.24 10.01 -15.20
C THR A 231 5.16 9.81 -14.15
N SER A 232 4.44 8.69 -14.18
CA SER A 232 3.48 8.34 -13.13
C SER A 232 4.16 7.60 -11.99
N PHE A 233 3.84 7.94 -10.75
CA PHE A 233 4.31 7.21 -9.57
C PHE A 233 3.12 6.56 -8.85
N PRO A 234 3.02 5.22 -8.82
CA PRO A 234 1.95 4.51 -8.12
C PRO A 234 2.17 4.59 -6.60
N THR A 235 1.11 4.96 -5.87
CA THR A 235 1.10 5.14 -4.41
C THR A 235 -0.22 4.66 -3.81
N ALA A 236 -0.46 4.85 -2.51
CA ALA A 236 -1.74 4.55 -1.86
C ALA A 236 -2.19 5.67 -0.90
N SER A 237 -3.50 5.89 -0.81
CA SER A 237 -4.11 6.86 0.09
C SER A 237 -4.20 6.35 1.53
N SER A 238 -4.58 7.21 2.49
CA SER A 238 -4.83 6.80 3.90
C SER A 238 -5.94 5.78 4.04
N LEU A 239 -6.86 5.71 3.06
CA LEU A 239 -7.94 4.74 3.00
C LEU A 239 -7.51 3.46 2.24
N GLY A 240 -6.22 3.33 1.92
CA GLY A 240 -5.64 2.21 1.19
C GLY A 240 -5.93 2.23 -0.31
N PHE A 241 -6.60 3.25 -0.85
CA PHE A 241 -6.91 3.29 -2.28
C PHE A 241 -5.64 3.52 -3.11
N PRO A 242 -5.45 2.78 -4.22
CA PRO A 242 -4.38 3.06 -5.16
C PRO A 242 -4.44 4.50 -5.69
N GLN A 243 -3.27 5.13 -5.75
CA GLN A 243 -3.08 6.51 -6.19
C GLN A 243 -2.02 6.57 -7.29
N LEU A 244 -2.13 7.57 -8.15
CA LEU A 244 -1.17 7.87 -9.20
C LEU A 244 -0.82 9.34 -9.13
N ASN A 245 0.47 9.64 -9.04
CA ASN A 245 0.95 11.01 -8.99
C ASN A 245 1.62 11.38 -10.30
N PHE A 246 1.22 12.53 -10.85
CA PHE A 246 1.71 13.13 -12.08
C PHE A 246 2.43 14.45 -11.76
N ASP A 247 3.57 14.68 -12.42
CA ASP A 247 4.36 15.91 -12.32
C ASP A 247 3.97 16.87 -13.45
N CYS A 248 3.01 17.76 -13.17
CA CYS A 248 2.50 18.74 -14.12
C CYS A 248 3.33 20.04 -14.09
N SER A 249 4.63 19.92 -14.33
CA SER A 249 5.56 21.06 -14.30
C SER A 249 5.15 22.20 -15.24
N GLY A 250 5.29 23.44 -14.77
CA GLY A 250 4.91 24.65 -15.52
C GLY A 250 3.41 24.90 -15.70
N GLN A 251 2.53 24.13 -15.03
CA GLN A 251 1.09 24.40 -14.99
C GLN A 251 0.67 24.99 -13.64
N THR A 252 -0.37 25.82 -13.63
CA THR A 252 -1.03 26.25 -12.37
C THR A 252 -1.93 25.14 -11.85
N CYS A 253 -2.28 25.15 -10.55
CA CYS A 253 -3.19 24.16 -9.96
C CYS A 253 -4.52 24.09 -10.72
N VAL A 254 -5.06 25.24 -11.10
CA VAL A 254 -6.30 25.35 -11.86
C VAL A 254 -6.13 24.78 -13.27
N GLY A 255 -5.00 25.02 -13.92
CA GLY A 255 -4.68 24.47 -15.23
C GLY A 255 -4.55 22.95 -15.22
N ALA A 256 -3.78 22.42 -14.27
CA ALA A 256 -3.57 20.98 -14.10
C ALA A 256 -4.88 20.25 -13.75
N ALA A 257 -5.67 20.80 -12.83
CA ALA A 257 -6.98 20.23 -12.46
C ALA A 257 -7.98 20.25 -13.64
N ASP A 258 -7.98 21.28 -14.49
CA ASP A 258 -8.86 21.34 -15.67
C ASP A 258 -8.49 20.28 -16.72
N ALA A 259 -7.20 20.07 -16.97
CA ALA A 259 -6.72 19.02 -17.87
C ALA A 259 -7.16 17.63 -17.39
N LEU A 260 -7.00 17.36 -16.10
CA LEU A 260 -7.30 16.06 -15.52
C LEU A 260 -8.77 15.82 -15.26
N THR A 261 -9.58 16.84 -14.99
CA THR A 261 -11.04 16.68 -14.95
C THR A 261 -11.58 16.20 -16.31
N LYS A 262 -11.08 16.76 -17.41
CA LYS A 262 -11.48 16.35 -18.76
C LYS A 262 -11.07 14.91 -19.07
N ALA A 263 -9.87 14.53 -18.66
CA ALA A 263 -9.35 13.20 -18.91
C ALA A 263 -9.95 12.16 -17.95
N ALA A 264 -10.27 12.54 -16.71
CA ALA A 264 -10.99 11.72 -15.76
C ALA A 264 -12.41 11.40 -16.20
N HIS A 265 -13.06 12.24 -17.01
CA HIS A 265 -14.33 11.86 -17.62
C HIS A 265 -14.17 10.58 -18.46
N ILE A 266 -13.11 10.51 -19.27
CA ILE A 266 -12.79 9.35 -20.12
C ILE A 266 -12.46 8.13 -19.24
N VAL A 267 -11.59 8.32 -18.24
CA VAL A 267 -11.20 7.22 -17.34
C VAL A 267 -12.39 6.76 -16.48
N SER A 268 -13.29 7.66 -16.09
CA SER A 268 -14.47 7.31 -15.29
C SER A 268 -15.46 6.41 -16.03
N GLU A 269 -15.42 6.39 -17.38
CA GLU A 269 -16.21 5.44 -18.15
C GLU A 269 -15.65 4.00 -18.07
N GLN A 270 -14.38 3.87 -17.70
CA GLN A 270 -13.65 2.59 -17.68
C GLN A 270 -13.30 2.14 -16.24
N HIS A 271 -13.13 3.07 -15.29
CA HIS A 271 -12.62 2.81 -13.94
C HIS A 271 -13.29 3.70 -12.88
N SER A 272 -13.47 3.16 -11.67
CA SER A 272 -13.92 3.90 -10.49
C SER A 272 -12.87 4.89 -9.98
N ILE A 273 -12.78 6.07 -10.60
CA ILE A 273 -12.07 7.19 -9.98
C ILE A 273 -12.84 7.61 -8.72
N VAL A 274 -12.10 7.75 -7.63
CA VAL A 274 -12.59 8.12 -6.32
C VAL A 274 -12.24 9.58 -6.01
N ARG A 275 -11.06 10.04 -6.46
CA ARG A 275 -10.55 11.40 -6.20
C ARG A 275 -9.57 11.87 -7.28
N ILE A 276 -9.58 13.17 -7.51
CA ILE A 276 -8.58 13.91 -8.29
C ILE A 276 -8.15 15.09 -7.44
N ARG A 277 -6.84 15.33 -7.32
CA ARG A 277 -6.29 16.47 -6.59
C ARG A 277 -5.12 17.08 -7.35
N ALA A 278 -5.20 18.35 -7.71
CA ALA A 278 -4.04 19.15 -8.13
C ALA A 278 -3.56 19.99 -6.94
N SER A 279 -2.25 20.09 -6.71
CA SER A 279 -1.69 20.90 -5.63
C SER A 279 -0.33 21.45 -6.02
N ARG A 280 -0.01 22.66 -5.56
CA ARG A 280 1.34 23.22 -5.73
C ARG A 280 2.33 22.31 -5.01
N ALA A 281 3.50 22.08 -5.61
CA ALA A 281 4.50 21.15 -5.09
C ALA A 281 4.96 21.50 -3.66
N ASP A 282 5.11 22.80 -3.36
CA ASP A 282 5.45 23.29 -2.02
C ASP A 282 4.32 23.05 -1.01
N PHE A 283 3.09 23.35 -1.38
CA PHE A 283 1.91 23.10 -0.55
C PHE A 283 1.65 21.61 -0.35
N TYR A 284 1.84 20.80 -1.38
CA TYR A 284 1.76 19.35 -1.32
C TYR A 284 2.76 18.80 -0.31
N ARG A 285 4.01 19.29 -0.34
CA ARG A 285 5.07 18.92 0.60
C ARG A 285 4.76 19.36 2.03
N ILE A 286 4.31 20.61 2.24
CA ILE A 286 3.94 21.10 3.58
C ILE A 286 2.74 20.31 4.12
N SER A 287 1.72 20.11 3.30
CA SER A 287 0.56 19.29 3.65
C SER A 287 1.01 17.89 4.07
N PHE A 288 1.93 17.26 3.33
CA PHE A 288 2.52 15.96 3.68
C PHE A 288 3.26 16.00 5.03
N LEU A 289 4.07 17.02 5.29
CA LEU A 289 4.81 17.15 6.55
C LEU A 289 3.88 17.41 7.75
N CYS A 290 2.81 18.18 7.56
CA CYS A 290 1.81 18.44 8.60
C CYS A 290 0.86 17.26 8.82
N ALA A 291 0.62 16.46 7.78
CA ALA A 291 -0.15 15.22 7.80
C ALA A 291 0.50 14.10 8.59
N GLY A 292 1.77 13.88 8.28
CA GLY A 292 2.64 13.00 9.02
C GLY A 292 3.14 13.77 10.22
N ALA A 293 2.24 14.21 11.10
CA ALA A 293 2.63 14.49 12.47
C ALA A 293 3.35 13.22 12.95
N LEU A 294 4.69 13.27 12.85
CA LEU A 294 5.59 12.23 13.32
C LEU A 294 5.12 11.93 14.74
N PRO A 295 4.73 10.69 15.06
CA PRO A 295 4.24 10.37 16.40
C PRO A 295 5.32 10.65 17.48
N ALA A 296 6.57 10.85 17.08
CA ALA A 296 7.66 11.25 17.94
C ALA A 296 7.61 12.75 18.31
N THR A 297 7.19 13.05 19.53
CA THR A 297 7.28 14.40 20.11
C THR A 297 8.57 14.62 20.90
N GLU A 298 9.34 13.56 21.18
CA GLU A 298 10.55 13.63 21.99
C GLU A 298 11.82 13.39 21.16
N PRO A 299 12.86 14.23 21.30
CA PRO A 299 14.14 14.00 20.65
C PRO A 299 14.81 12.72 21.18
N ALA A 300 15.39 11.93 20.28
CA ALA A 300 16.03 10.67 20.66
C ALA A 300 17.16 10.86 21.70
N PRO A 301 17.28 9.94 22.68
CA PRO A 301 18.34 9.98 23.68
C PRO A 301 19.72 9.83 23.04
N MET A 302 20.58 10.83 23.19
CA MET A 302 21.92 10.87 22.55
C MET A 302 22.97 9.92 23.17
N SER A 303 22.58 9.11 24.17
CA SER A 303 23.49 8.24 24.93
C SER A 303 23.12 6.77 24.88
N ILE A 304 22.06 6.41 24.16
CA ILE A 304 21.54 5.04 24.10
C ILE A 304 21.43 4.64 22.63
N THR A 305 22.01 3.51 22.27
CA THR A 305 21.83 2.91 20.95
C THR A 305 20.34 2.57 20.78
N PRO A 306 19.68 3.05 19.72
CA PRO A 306 18.26 2.78 19.54
C PRO A 306 18.00 1.29 19.30
N SER A 307 16.78 0.84 19.55
CA SER A 307 16.30 -0.48 19.10
C SER A 307 16.20 -0.48 17.59
N TRP A 308 16.70 -1.52 16.93
CA TRP A 308 16.77 -1.61 15.47
C TRP A 308 16.81 -3.06 15.00
N HIS A 309 16.51 -3.26 13.72
CA HIS A 309 16.61 -4.54 13.01
C HIS A 309 16.85 -4.31 11.51
N PHE A 310 17.28 -5.37 10.81
CA PHE A 310 17.34 -5.33 9.35
C PHE A 310 15.98 -5.65 8.73
N SER A 311 15.69 -5.00 7.61
CA SER A 311 14.53 -5.31 6.78
C SER A 311 14.86 -5.08 5.31
N LEU A 312 13.97 -5.53 4.42
CA LEU A 312 14.05 -5.31 2.98
C LEU A 312 12.97 -4.31 2.56
N THR A 313 13.30 -3.39 1.64
CA THR A 313 12.34 -2.51 0.97
C THR A 313 11.52 -3.28 -0.07
N THR A 314 10.49 -2.63 -0.62
CA THR A 314 9.69 -3.15 -1.74
C THR A 314 10.46 -3.52 -3.00
N TYR A 315 11.73 -3.14 -3.08
CA TYR A 315 12.64 -3.42 -4.18
C TYR A 315 13.76 -4.38 -3.78
N ASP A 316 13.59 -5.14 -2.68
CA ASP A 316 14.59 -6.04 -2.09
C ASP A 316 15.90 -5.33 -1.69
N GLU A 317 15.84 -4.02 -1.44
CA GLU A 317 16.98 -3.28 -0.95
C GLU A 317 17.05 -3.40 0.57
N ARG A 318 18.23 -3.65 1.10
CA ARG A 318 18.41 -3.85 2.53
C ARG A 318 18.43 -2.51 3.27
N CYS A 319 17.77 -2.45 4.42
CA CYS A 319 17.75 -1.27 5.27
C CYS A 319 17.85 -1.63 6.75
N VAL A 320 18.30 -0.67 7.55
CA VAL A 320 18.16 -0.68 9.01
C VAL A 320 16.91 0.07 9.36
N VAL A 321 16.00 -0.55 10.09
CA VAL A 321 14.79 0.06 10.63
C VAL A 321 15.01 0.31 12.13
N ILE A 322 14.70 1.53 12.59
CA ILE A 322 14.69 1.89 14.01
C ILE A 322 13.29 1.68 14.57
N SER A 323 13.18 0.80 15.57
CA SER A 323 11.92 0.38 16.17
C SER A 323 11.49 1.20 17.38
N ASP A 324 12.32 2.15 17.83
CA ASP A 324 11.98 3.14 18.87
C ASP A 324 11.11 4.29 18.31
N LEU A 325 9.92 3.95 17.83
CA LEU A 325 9.01 4.86 17.10
C LEU A 325 8.56 6.09 17.91
N GLN A 326 8.75 6.09 19.23
CA GLN A 326 8.44 7.21 20.12
C GLN A 326 9.43 8.38 20.03
N PHE A 327 10.59 8.21 19.39
CA PHE A 327 11.66 9.21 19.36
C PHE A 327 11.92 9.77 17.95
N ASP A 328 12.37 11.03 17.91
CA ASP A 328 12.77 11.72 16.68
C ASP A 328 14.28 11.52 16.43
N PHE A 329 14.61 10.87 15.31
CA PHE A 329 15.95 10.58 14.85
C PHE A 329 16.41 11.49 13.69
N SER A 330 15.77 12.65 13.54
CA SER A 330 16.18 13.67 12.57
C SER A 330 17.67 14.02 12.68
N GLY A 331 18.38 13.93 11.55
CA GLY A 331 19.81 14.24 11.45
C GLY A 331 20.74 13.16 12.02
N TRP A 332 20.23 12.01 12.43
CA TRP A 332 21.05 10.85 12.74
C TRP A 332 21.56 10.20 11.46
N SER A 333 22.65 9.44 11.59
CA SER A 333 23.18 8.61 10.52
C SER A 333 23.67 7.28 11.07
N VAL A 334 23.82 6.29 10.20
CA VAL A 334 24.38 4.98 10.55
C VAL A 334 25.76 4.83 9.94
N LYS A 335 26.65 4.16 10.66
CA LYS A 335 27.96 3.76 10.18
C LYS A 335 27.93 2.30 9.79
N ILE A 336 28.25 2.03 8.54
CA ILE A 336 28.17 0.70 7.93
C ILE A 336 29.59 0.26 7.58
N ALA A 337 29.92 -1.01 7.83
CA ALA A 337 31.20 -1.62 7.49
C ALA A 337 31.01 -2.71 6.44
N GLN A 338 31.73 -2.62 5.32
CA GLN A 338 31.69 -3.59 4.23
C GLN A 338 33.09 -3.68 3.61
N ASP A 339 33.62 -4.89 3.39
CA ASP A 339 34.92 -5.11 2.75
C ASP A 339 36.07 -4.22 3.28
N ASP A 340 36.13 -4.06 4.61
CA ASP A 340 37.06 -3.15 5.33
C ASP A 340 36.88 -1.64 5.05
N GLU A 341 35.91 -1.26 4.23
CA GLU A 341 35.47 0.12 4.02
C GLU A 341 34.35 0.53 4.98
N LEU A 342 34.25 1.84 5.22
CA LEU A 342 33.27 2.42 6.13
C LEU A 342 32.42 3.45 5.39
N HIS A 343 31.13 3.22 5.38
CA HIS A 343 30.13 4.08 4.76
C HIS A 343 29.24 4.74 5.81
N ILE A 344 28.65 5.88 5.46
CA ILE A 344 27.68 6.59 6.30
C ILE A 344 26.35 6.61 5.55
N GLY A 345 25.34 5.94 6.09
CA GLY A 345 23.95 6.02 5.62
C GLY A 345 23.19 7.09 6.40
N GLN A 346 22.37 7.90 5.73
CA GLN A 346 21.52 8.86 6.42
C GLN A 346 20.27 8.15 6.98
N VAL A 347 19.89 8.51 8.21
CA VAL A 347 18.60 8.08 8.77
C VAL A 347 17.53 9.03 8.27
N VAL A 348 16.52 8.48 7.60
CA VAL A 348 15.41 9.22 7.03
C VAL A 348 14.08 8.71 7.59
N PRO A 349 13.08 9.58 7.78
CA PRO A 349 11.75 9.13 8.19
C PRO A 349 11.09 8.39 7.03
N ASP A 350 10.47 7.24 7.33
CA ASP A 350 9.70 6.46 6.34
C ASP A 350 8.55 5.68 7.01
N ARG A 351 7.75 4.97 6.22
CA ARG A 351 6.74 4.04 6.71
C ARG A 351 7.35 2.66 6.92
N VAL A 352 7.06 2.08 8.08
CA VAL A 352 7.33 0.70 8.41
C VAL A 352 6.01 0.01 8.72
N TRP A 353 5.81 -1.20 8.26
CA TRP A 353 4.59 -1.95 8.50
C TRP A 353 4.84 -2.92 9.64
N ARG A 354 3.88 -2.98 10.56
CA ARG A 354 3.88 -4.05 11.55
C ARG A 354 3.18 -5.25 10.93
N ASP A 355 3.86 -6.38 10.85
CA ASP A 355 3.24 -7.62 10.41
C ASP A 355 2.44 -8.29 11.54
N GLY A 356 1.94 -9.49 11.29
CA GLY A 356 1.12 -10.22 12.25
C GLY A 356 1.87 -10.74 13.48
N GLU A 357 3.20 -10.66 13.49
CA GLU A 357 4.10 -11.16 14.54
C GLU A 357 4.83 -10.03 15.27
N ASP A 358 4.32 -8.79 15.15
CA ASP A 358 4.91 -7.54 15.68
C ASP A 358 6.28 -7.17 15.08
N ASP A 359 6.75 -7.90 14.07
CA ASP A 359 7.95 -7.56 13.29
C ASP A 359 7.64 -6.34 12.40
N LEU A 360 8.59 -5.40 12.35
CA LEU A 360 8.46 -4.20 11.53
C LEU A 360 9.10 -4.45 10.16
N ASN A 361 8.31 -4.72 9.14
CA ASN A 361 8.80 -4.96 7.79
C ASN A 361 8.39 -3.83 6.84
N LEU A 362 9.10 -3.64 5.72
CA LEU A 362 8.67 -2.67 4.70
C LEU A 362 7.56 -3.21 3.78
N PHE A 363 6.92 -4.31 4.19
CA PHE A 363 5.87 -5.00 3.46
C PHE A 363 4.77 -5.42 4.42
N GLY A 364 3.57 -4.86 4.25
CA GLY A 364 2.42 -5.29 5.05
C GLY A 364 1.11 -4.70 4.55
N GLN A 365 0.03 -5.45 4.73
CA GLN A 365 -1.33 -5.04 4.36
C GLN A 365 -2.18 -4.59 5.57
N ARG A 366 -1.59 -4.53 6.78
CA ARG A 366 -2.34 -4.36 8.04
C ARG A 366 -2.27 -2.95 8.60
N GLU A 367 -1.16 -2.59 9.24
CA GLU A 367 -0.99 -1.31 9.94
C GLU A 367 0.40 -0.75 9.60
N PHE A 368 0.43 0.48 9.06
CA PHE A 368 1.68 1.19 8.84
C PHE A 368 1.95 2.12 10.02
N LEU A 369 3.21 2.25 10.38
CA LEU A 369 3.75 3.11 11.41
C LEU A 369 4.76 4.05 10.76
N HIS A 370 4.86 5.28 11.26
CA HIS A 370 5.95 6.18 10.89
C HIS A 370 7.17 5.82 11.72
N GLY A 371 8.24 5.40 11.05
CA GLY A 371 9.51 5.05 11.67
C GLY A 371 10.67 5.71 10.96
N TRP A 372 11.86 5.22 11.27
CA TRP A 372 13.11 5.76 10.75
C TRP A 372 13.91 4.63 10.15
N LEU A 373 14.48 4.86 8.97
CA LEU A 373 15.32 3.87 8.31
C LEU A 373 16.59 4.46 7.71
N ALA A 374 17.56 3.60 7.46
CA ALA A 374 18.76 3.93 6.70
C ALA A 374 19.09 2.78 5.75
N MET A 375 19.31 3.10 4.47
CA MET A 375 19.71 2.12 3.47
C MET A 375 21.09 1.55 3.78
N VAL A 376 21.24 0.24 3.61
CA VAL A 376 22.49 -0.48 3.82
C VAL A 376 22.75 -1.44 2.67
N GLU A 377 24.01 -1.59 2.32
CA GLU A 377 24.40 -2.55 1.29
C GLU A 377 24.14 -4.00 1.75
N PRO A 378 23.79 -4.91 0.83
CA PRO A 378 23.70 -6.33 1.11
C PRO A 378 24.98 -6.88 1.76
N GLY A 379 24.82 -7.65 2.84
CA GLY A 379 25.96 -8.24 3.57
C GLY A 379 26.78 -7.26 4.43
N ALA A 380 26.46 -5.97 4.41
CA ALA A 380 27.19 -4.99 5.21
C ALA A 380 26.86 -5.09 6.72
N ARG A 381 27.84 -4.80 7.58
CA ARG A 381 27.64 -4.78 9.03
C ARG A 381 27.26 -3.39 9.51
N LEU A 382 26.19 -3.26 10.28
CA LEU A 382 25.91 -2.04 11.03
C LEU A 382 26.89 -1.93 12.20
N ALA A 383 27.74 -0.90 12.18
CA ALA A 383 28.79 -0.71 13.17
C ALA A 383 28.40 0.26 14.29
N ALA A 384 27.69 1.34 13.96
CA ALA A 384 27.29 2.36 14.94
C ALA A 384 26.15 3.24 14.44
N PHE A 385 25.46 3.90 15.38
CA PHE A 385 24.66 5.08 15.11
C PHE A 385 25.48 6.34 15.41
N ILE A 386 25.29 7.38 14.61
CA ILE A 386 25.95 8.67 14.73
C ILE A 386 24.86 9.72 14.99
N THR A 387 24.95 10.37 16.15
CA THR A 387 24.00 11.44 16.53
C THR A 387 24.24 12.70 15.69
N PRO A 388 23.30 13.67 15.68
CA PRO A 388 23.49 14.95 14.98
C PRO A 388 24.68 15.76 15.51
N THR A 389 25.11 15.49 16.75
CA THR A 389 26.30 16.11 17.38
C THR A 389 27.60 15.39 17.05
N GLY A 390 27.55 14.28 16.30
CA GLY A 390 28.70 13.46 15.91
C GLY A 390 29.11 12.43 16.97
N THR A 391 28.32 12.22 18.02
CA THR A 391 28.56 11.15 19.00
C THR A 391 28.34 9.80 18.33
N ARG A 392 29.28 8.88 18.52
CA ARG A 392 29.18 7.51 18.00
C ARG A 392 28.66 6.58 19.08
N LEU A 393 27.56 5.90 18.79
CA LEU A 393 26.93 4.88 19.62
C LEU A 393 27.19 3.52 18.96
N GLU A 394 28.17 2.78 19.47
CA GLU A 394 28.57 1.49 18.89
C GLU A 394 27.43 0.47 19.01
N VAL A 395 27.24 -0.29 17.94
CA VAL A 395 26.33 -1.44 17.94
C VAL A 395 27.08 -2.65 18.52
N ASP A 396 26.46 -3.30 19.49
CA ASP A 396 27.00 -4.51 20.09
C ASP A 396 27.08 -5.65 19.06
N SER A 397 28.21 -6.36 19.03
CA SER A 397 28.46 -7.39 18.02
C SER A 397 27.51 -8.58 18.15
N TRP A 398 27.06 -8.91 19.37
CA TRP A 398 26.09 -9.97 19.60
C TRP A 398 24.70 -9.54 19.17
N THR A 399 24.30 -8.30 19.44
CA THR A 399 23.06 -7.74 18.88
C THR A 399 23.07 -7.80 17.35
N HIS A 400 24.16 -7.40 16.72
CA HIS A 400 24.27 -7.51 15.26
C HIS A 400 24.17 -8.96 14.76
N MET A 401 24.77 -9.92 15.46
CA MET A 401 24.68 -11.34 15.11
C MET A 401 23.25 -11.86 15.21
N THR A 402 22.48 -11.43 16.23
CA THR A 402 21.04 -11.72 16.32
C THR A 402 20.31 -11.20 15.09
N GLU A 403 20.48 -9.91 14.74
CA GLU A 403 19.79 -9.33 13.58
C GLU A 403 20.16 -10.02 12.26
N TRP A 404 21.44 -10.32 12.07
CA TRP A 404 21.91 -11.04 10.89
C TRP A 404 21.30 -12.44 10.81
N LEU A 405 21.20 -13.16 11.93
CA LEU A 405 20.61 -14.49 11.95
C LEU A 405 19.10 -14.44 11.74
N THR A 406 18.39 -13.48 12.34
CA THR A 406 16.95 -13.23 12.10
C THR A 406 16.69 -12.97 10.62
N GLU A 407 17.47 -12.07 9.99
CA GLU A 407 17.42 -11.78 8.55
C GLU A 407 17.69 -13.05 7.72
N SER A 408 18.67 -13.86 8.14
CA SER A 408 19.03 -15.11 7.48
C SER A 408 17.97 -16.22 7.59
N LEU A 409 16.93 -16.06 8.40
CA LEU A 409 15.82 -17.00 8.51
C LEU A 409 14.62 -16.62 7.64
N ALA A 410 14.62 -15.42 7.03
CA ALA A 410 13.57 -15.01 6.10
C ALA A 410 13.58 -15.84 4.80
N ASP A 411 12.39 -16.23 4.35
CA ASP A 411 12.11 -16.93 3.09
C ASP A 411 13.00 -18.15 2.84
N LYS A 412 13.24 -18.94 3.89
CA LYS A 412 14.06 -20.15 3.80
C LYS A 412 13.23 -21.39 3.49
N PRO A 413 13.76 -22.29 2.64
CA PRO A 413 13.03 -23.50 2.28
C PRO A 413 12.90 -24.44 3.48
N VAL A 414 11.78 -25.15 3.54
CA VAL A 414 11.58 -26.26 4.49
C VAL A 414 12.74 -27.24 4.38
N ALA A 415 13.14 -27.79 5.54
CA ALA A 415 14.25 -28.71 5.73
C ALA A 415 15.66 -28.11 5.61
N LEU A 416 15.80 -26.79 5.39
CA LEU A 416 17.08 -26.11 5.59
C LEU A 416 17.58 -26.33 7.03
N ILE A 417 18.85 -26.68 7.17
CA ILE A 417 19.56 -26.72 8.45
C ILE A 417 20.66 -25.65 8.45
N ILE A 418 20.75 -24.91 9.55
CA ILE A 418 21.81 -23.95 9.84
C ILE A 418 22.51 -24.41 11.13
N ASP A 419 23.77 -24.82 11.01
CA ASP A 419 24.60 -25.18 12.17
C ASP A 419 25.47 -23.99 12.58
N LEU A 420 25.49 -23.73 13.89
CA LEU A 420 26.30 -22.71 14.53
C LEU A 420 27.24 -23.40 15.52
N GLY A 421 28.51 -22.99 15.53
CA GLY A 421 29.53 -23.56 16.41
C GLY A 421 30.84 -22.77 16.34
N PRO A 422 31.91 -23.21 17.03
CA PRO A 422 33.22 -22.59 16.90
C PRO A 422 33.77 -22.76 15.48
N SER A 423 34.27 -21.68 14.89
CA SER A 423 34.78 -21.64 13.51
C SER A 423 36.03 -22.48 13.28
N ASP A 424 36.81 -22.72 14.34
CA ASP A 424 38.04 -23.52 14.32
C ASP A 424 37.82 -24.96 14.81
N TYR A 425 36.55 -25.37 15.02
CA TYR A 425 36.23 -26.71 15.45
C TYR A 425 36.61 -27.75 14.38
N ILE A 426 37.39 -28.74 14.81
CA ILE A 426 37.75 -29.90 13.99
C ILE A 426 37.25 -31.14 14.73
N PRO A 427 36.32 -31.92 14.15
CA PRO A 427 35.83 -33.15 14.76
C PRO A 427 36.98 -34.10 15.09
N SER A 428 37.09 -34.53 16.35
CA SER A 428 38.08 -35.50 16.81
C SER A 428 37.39 -36.82 17.13
N GLU A 429 37.80 -37.91 16.50
CA GLU A 429 37.31 -39.26 16.83
C GLU A 429 37.83 -39.77 18.19
N HIS A 430 38.70 -39.02 18.87
CA HIS A 430 39.46 -39.49 20.03
C HIS A 430 39.25 -38.66 21.31
N ASP A 431 38.76 -37.42 21.19
CA ASP A 431 38.43 -36.57 22.34
C ASP A 431 37.03 -36.00 22.13
N SER A 432 36.09 -36.38 23.00
CA SER A 432 34.76 -35.79 23.09
C SER A 432 34.83 -34.52 23.92
N ASP A 433 35.56 -33.52 23.42
CA ASP A 433 35.53 -32.20 24.04
C ASP A 433 34.09 -31.66 24.01
N ASP A 434 33.68 -30.98 25.08
CA ASP A 434 32.39 -30.30 25.11
C ASP A 434 32.42 -29.19 24.05
N VAL A 435 31.56 -29.28 23.05
CA VAL A 435 31.45 -28.32 21.95
C VAL A 435 30.11 -27.62 22.08
N VAL A 436 30.13 -26.37 22.53
CA VAL A 436 28.95 -25.51 22.52
C VAL A 436 28.54 -25.28 21.07
N ASN A 437 27.38 -25.78 20.68
CA ASN A 437 26.82 -25.61 19.35
C ASN A 437 25.30 -25.46 19.40
N ALA A 438 24.74 -24.91 18.33
CA ALA A 438 23.31 -24.78 18.15
C ALA A 438 22.93 -25.07 16.71
N GLN A 439 21.73 -25.58 16.49
CA GLN A 439 21.20 -25.83 15.16
C GLN A 439 19.82 -25.22 15.02
N LEU A 440 19.58 -24.58 13.88
CA LEU A 440 18.26 -24.17 13.42
C LEU A 440 17.85 -25.07 12.27
N GLN A 441 16.62 -25.58 12.30
CA GLN A 441 16.04 -26.32 11.20
C GLN A 441 14.69 -25.71 10.82
N VAL A 442 14.51 -25.40 9.54
CA VAL A 442 13.27 -24.84 9.01
C VAL A 442 12.25 -25.97 8.83
N MET A 443 11.08 -25.81 9.43
CA MET A 443 9.96 -26.75 9.41
C MET A 443 8.86 -26.21 8.50
N ALA A 444 7.76 -26.95 8.33
CA ALA A 444 6.59 -26.44 7.61
C ALA A 444 5.90 -25.29 8.38
N ASP A 445 5.09 -24.51 7.67
CA ASP A 445 4.27 -23.42 8.24
C ASP A 445 5.09 -22.34 8.97
N ASP A 446 6.26 -22.00 8.41
CA ASP A 446 7.21 -20.99 8.89
C ASP A 446 7.68 -21.19 10.34
N VAL A 447 7.72 -22.45 10.79
CA VAL A 447 8.21 -22.81 12.12
C VAL A 447 9.71 -23.13 12.06
N PHE A 448 10.45 -22.67 13.05
CA PHE A 448 11.86 -22.98 13.26
C PHE A 448 12.02 -23.92 14.45
N MET A 449 12.74 -25.02 14.26
CA MET A 449 13.23 -25.85 15.36
C MET A 449 14.62 -25.37 15.75
N VAL A 450 14.79 -24.97 17.00
CA VAL A 450 16.10 -24.62 17.58
C VAL A 450 16.56 -25.74 18.49
N ARG A 451 17.80 -26.20 18.33
CA ARG A 451 18.44 -27.20 19.21
C ARG A 451 19.72 -26.62 19.78
N ARG A 452 19.99 -26.83 21.07
CA ARG A 452 21.24 -26.44 21.73
C ARG A 452 21.93 -27.67 22.27
N SER A 453 23.26 -27.70 22.15
CA SER A 453 24.05 -28.82 22.65
C SER A 453 25.46 -28.42 23.07
N ARG A 454 26.05 -29.28 23.89
CA ARG A 454 27.49 -29.38 24.20
C ARG A 454 28.16 -30.57 23.52
N THR A 455 27.42 -31.33 22.72
CA THR A 455 27.95 -32.38 21.84
C THR A 455 27.61 -32.04 20.40
N GLU A 456 28.42 -32.46 19.44
CA GLU A 456 28.12 -32.28 18.02
C GLU A 456 26.68 -32.73 17.69
N LEU A 457 25.88 -31.79 17.14
CA LEU A 457 24.52 -32.08 16.67
C LEU A 457 24.59 -32.76 15.31
N GLY A 458 23.92 -33.90 15.16
CA GLY A 458 23.76 -34.55 13.87
C GLY A 458 22.73 -33.84 13.00
N HIS A 459 22.78 -34.06 11.68
CA HIS A 459 21.74 -33.56 10.77
C HIS A 459 20.50 -34.44 10.84
N LEU A 460 19.43 -33.92 11.44
CA LEU A 460 18.17 -34.64 11.58
C LEU A 460 17.50 -34.84 10.22
N ARG A 461 17.27 -36.11 9.89
CA ARG A 461 16.44 -36.54 8.76
C ARG A 461 15.07 -36.91 9.29
N LEU A 462 14.19 -35.92 9.37
CA LEU A 462 12.83 -36.13 9.87
C LEU A 462 12.00 -36.85 8.80
N ALA A 463 11.09 -37.72 9.25
CA ALA A 463 10.18 -38.43 8.35
C ALA A 463 9.14 -37.49 7.71
N ASP A 464 8.83 -36.39 8.41
CA ASP A 464 7.94 -35.31 8.00
C ASP A 464 8.37 -34.02 8.73
N TYR A 465 8.11 -32.87 8.12
CA TYR A 465 8.38 -31.53 8.64
C TYR A 465 7.11 -30.80 9.11
N SER A 466 5.96 -31.49 9.13
CA SER A 466 4.70 -30.96 9.65
C SER A 466 4.82 -30.49 11.10
N THR A 467 4.24 -29.32 11.39
CA THR A 467 4.22 -28.70 12.72
C THR A 467 2.83 -28.73 13.36
N SER A 468 1.90 -29.50 12.80
CA SER A 468 0.50 -29.59 13.28
C SER A 468 0.36 -30.11 14.72
N PHE A 469 1.40 -30.74 15.28
CA PHE A 469 1.36 -31.38 16.61
C PHE A 469 2.42 -30.85 17.58
N VAL A 470 3.19 -29.82 17.21
CA VAL A 470 4.20 -29.23 18.10
C VAL A 470 3.60 -28.08 18.90
N GLU A 471 3.97 -27.96 20.17
CA GLU A 471 3.67 -26.78 20.96
C GLU A 471 4.74 -25.73 20.65
N LEU A 472 4.30 -24.54 20.24
CA LEU A 472 5.21 -23.43 19.96
C LEU A 472 5.63 -22.74 21.26
N ASP A 473 6.77 -22.06 21.21
CA ASP A 473 7.31 -21.19 22.26
C ASP A 473 7.51 -21.88 23.62
N THR A 474 7.69 -23.21 23.58
CA THR A 474 7.92 -24.06 24.74
C THR A 474 9.30 -24.71 24.68
N TRP A 475 10.09 -24.55 25.73
CA TRP A 475 11.41 -25.19 25.84
C TRP A 475 11.28 -26.63 26.30
N TYR A 476 11.74 -27.57 25.48
CA TYR A 476 11.76 -28.99 25.80
C TYR A 476 13.14 -29.40 26.30
N LEU A 477 13.18 -30.00 27.49
CA LEU A 477 14.39 -30.63 28.01
C LEU A 477 14.56 -32.03 27.40
N ALA A 478 15.82 -32.46 27.28
CA ALA A 478 16.24 -33.64 26.54
C ALA A 478 15.47 -34.92 26.89
N GLU A 479 14.65 -35.40 25.95
CA GLU A 479 14.01 -36.74 25.97
C GLU A 479 13.85 -37.37 24.57
N HIS A 480 14.01 -36.60 23.48
CA HIS A 480 13.72 -37.08 22.11
C HIS A 480 14.94 -37.20 21.18
N PHE A 481 15.97 -36.37 21.38
CA PHE A 481 17.18 -36.34 20.56
C PHE A 481 18.41 -36.60 21.44
N ASP A 482 19.14 -37.67 21.16
CA ASP A 482 20.27 -38.10 21.97
C ASP A 482 21.47 -37.14 21.92
N ASP A 483 21.57 -36.33 20.86
CA ASP A 483 22.62 -35.35 20.59
C ASP A 483 22.29 -33.93 21.11
N CYS A 484 21.10 -33.73 21.68
CA CYS A 484 20.59 -32.43 22.10
C CYS A 484 20.68 -32.27 23.63
N THR A 485 21.87 -31.93 24.14
CA THR A 485 22.12 -31.96 25.59
C THR A 485 21.43 -30.85 26.38
N ASP A 486 21.05 -29.75 25.73
CA ASP A 486 20.54 -28.55 26.39
C ASP A 486 19.11 -28.19 25.99
N GLY A 487 18.47 -29.06 25.21
CA GLY A 487 17.07 -28.96 24.85
C GLY A 487 16.81 -28.24 23.54
N TYR A 488 15.53 -28.16 23.19
CA TYR A 488 15.06 -27.65 21.91
C TYR A 488 13.76 -26.84 22.04
N LEU A 489 13.46 -26.06 21.01
CA LEU A 489 12.32 -25.15 20.91
C LEU A 489 11.73 -25.22 19.50
N PHE A 490 10.40 -25.07 19.39
CA PHE A 490 9.73 -24.75 18.15
C PHE A 490 9.12 -23.35 18.26
N THR A 491 9.31 -22.49 17.26
CA THR A 491 8.73 -21.14 17.27
C THR A 491 8.51 -20.64 15.84
N ARG A 492 7.54 -19.74 15.64
CA ARG A 492 7.43 -18.95 14.40
C ARG A 492 8.23 -17.65 14.47
N ASP A 493 8.50 -17.18 15.68
CA ASP A 493 9.26 -15.97 15.92
C ASP A 493 10.74 -16.20 15.55
N ARG A 494 11.12 -15.71 14.37
CA ARG A 494 12.49 -15.75 13.84
C ARG A 494 13.48 -15.12 14.80
N ARG A 495 13.08 -14.03 15.46
CA ARG A 495 13.92 -13.31 16.40
C ARG A 495 14.12 -14.14 17.67
N LEU A 496 13.08 -14.76 18.20
CA LEU A 496 13.22 -15.69 19.33
C LEU A 496 14.14 -16.86 18.97
N ALA A 497 14.02 -17.41 17.75
CA ALA A 497 14.90 -18.48 17.29
C ALA A 497 16.37 -18.03 17.21
N ALA A 498 16.62 -16.85 16.64
CA ALA A 498 17.96 -16.27 16.52
C ALA A 498 18.55 -15.91 17.88
N GLU A 499 17.81 -15.20 18.73
CA GLU A 499 18.23 -14.83 20.09
C GLU A 499 18.54 -16.08 20.92
N THR A 500 17.73 -17.14 20.78
CA THR A 500 17.99 -18.42 21.42
C THR A 500 19.35 -18.99 20.99
N CYS A 501 19.73 -18.90 19.73
CA CYS A 501 21.06 -19.35 19.30
C CYS A 501 22.18 -18.44 19.82
N VAL A 502 22.03 -17.13 19.64
CA VAL A 502 23.12 -16.18 19.95
C VAL A 502 23.41 -16.09 21.45
N THR A 503 22.37 -16.07 22.28
CA THR A 503 22.52 -16.06 23.74
C THR A 503 23.21 -17.32 24.27
N TRP A 504 23.02 -18.47 23.60
CA TRP A 504 23.67 -19.72 23.97
C TRP A 504 25.20 -19.60 23.94
N PHE A 505 25.75 -19.10 22.82
CA PHE A 505 27.19 -18.90 22.68
C PHE A 505 27.75 -17.83 23.61
N ARG A 506 27.04 -16.70 23.70
CA ARG A 506 27.43 -15.56 24.55
C ARG A 506 27.55 -15.97 26.02
N ASP A 507 26.59 -16.74 26.52
CA ASP A 507 26.46 -17.01 27.96
C ASP A 507 27.20 -18.28 28.41
N ASN A 508 27.54 -19.20 27.48
CA ASN A 508 28.17 -20.49 27.79
C ASN A 508 29.63 -20.60 27.33
N GLN A 509 30.27 -19.48 26.98
CA GLN A 509 31.66 -19.43 26.50
C GLN A 509 31.88 -20.28 25.24
N GLY A 510 30.85 -20.42 24.39
CA GLY A 510 30.99 -21.12 23.11
C GLY A 510 31.83 -20.34 22.08
N ALA A 511 31.99 -19.03 22.29
CA ALA A 511 32.90 -18.16 21.57
C ALA A 511 33.21 -16.92 22.43
N HIS A 512 34.45 -16.41 22.38
CA HIS A 512 34.83 -15.16 23.06
C HIS A 512 34.37 -13.91 22.31
N SER A 513 34.17 -14.04 21.00
CA SER A 513 33.62 -12.98 20.15
C SER A 513 32.80 -13.59 19.01
N THR A 514 31.93 -12.78 18.39
CA THR A 514 31.13 -13.25 17.25
C THR A 514 31.96 -13.66 16.03
N GLY A 515 33.20 -13.17 15.92
CA GLY A 515 34.13 -13.56 14.85
C GLY A 515 34.71 -14.97 15.01
N GLU A 516 34.54 -15.60 16.17
CA GLU A 516 34.96 -16.99 16.41
C GLU A 516 33.85 -17.99 16.10
N LEU A 517 32.64 -17.52 15.76
CA LEU A 517 31.52 -18.38 15.36
C LEU A 517 31.61 -18.74 13.88
N GLY A 518 31.53 -20.04 13.60
CA GLY A 518 31.28 -20.59 12.28
C GLY A 518 29.77 -20.79 12.05
N CYS A 519 29.37 -20.70 10.78
CA CYS A 519 28.02 -20.99 10.32
C CYS A 519 28.10 -21.91 9.09
N SER A 520 27.32 -22.98 9.07
CA SER A 520 27.20 -23.87 7.90
C SER A 520 25.74 -24.11 7.53
N TYR A 521 25.49 -24.21 6.23
CA TYR A 521 24.14 -24.35 5.67
C TYR A 521 24.02 -25.69 4.95
N TRP A 522 22.91 -26.40 5.20
CA TRP A 522 22.59 -27.67 4.58
C TRP A 522 21.18 -27.64 4.02
N PHE A 523 21.08 -27.71 2.70
CA PHE A 523 19.80 -27.73 1.98
C PHE A 523 19.34 -29.17 1.77
N ALA A 524 18.03 -29.38 1.69
CA ALA A 524 17.48 -30.66 1.31
C ALA A 524 17.89 -31.03 -0.12
N ASP A 525 18.19 -32.32 -0.35
CA ASP A 525 18.42 -32.82 -1.70
C ASP A 525 17.13 -32.78 -2.52
N GLU A 526 17.18 -32.13 -3.67
CA GLU A 526 16.11 -32.20 -4.66
C GLU A 526 16.23 -33.50 -5.47
N LEU A 527 15.14 -34.26 -5.56
CA LEU A 527 15.09 -35.53 -6.30
C LEU A 527 15.24 -35.34 -7.82
N LEU A 528 14.88 -34.17 -8.33
CA LEU A 528 15.02 -33.75 -9.72
C LEU A 528 15.51 -32.29 -9.72
N PRO A 529 16.34 -31.86 -10.70
CA PRO A 529 16.69 -30.44 -10.83
C PRO A 529 15.42 -29.62 -11.08
N ASN A 530 15.26 -28.50 -10.37
CA ASN A 530 14.29 -27.49 -10.75
C ASN A 530 14.76 -26.80 -12.06
N ASP A 531 13.94 -26.87 -13.11
CA ASP A 531 14.10 -26.10 -14.35
C ASP A 531 13.52 -24.69 -14.13
N ASP A 532 14.20 -23.84 -13.35
CA ASP A 532 13.89 -22.41 -13.24
C ASP A 532 14.97 -21.55 -13.94
#